data_AF-A0A842VA37-F1
#
_entry.id   AF-A0A842VA37-F1
#
_cell.length_a   1.000
_cell.length_b   1.000
_cell.length_c   1.000
_cell.angle_alpha   90.00
_cell.angle_beta   90.00
_cell.angle_gamma   90.00
#
_symmetry.space_group_name_H-M   'P 1'
#
loop_
_entity.id
_entity.type
_entity.pdbx_description
1 polymer ?
#
loop_
_entity_poly.entity_id
_entity_poly.type
_entity_poly.pdbx_seq_one_letter_code
_entity_poly.pdbx_strand_id
1 'polypeptide(L)'
;MRLANLVQDIAAQLRPSPTHEKAYQHTIGLFLTQINKQLQATHLKAKAVLGGSFAKGTWLAEEFDVDIFVLFDNSYPDTELSDLLERALQPFSPTRVHGSRDYYHINDKTIRYEIVPVTAIDKPEQARNVTDFSPLHVQWVQKNAGTLRDDIRVAKQWFKAQRLYGAESYLHGFSGHVLDILVIHYKGFLALLRKSKEWTAPVILDPEKHYKGRILHHLNKSKTQGPLIIVDPLDKTRNAAAAVGQNTFIRFKKQAQAFLDAPSADAFTLPVITIKELKTKADIIIEAKAKKGKVDVVGTKLYKVHEHLIRALQDFKIITADWHWKPGKTALLWYTVKHHTLSKTKEVQGPPLNIKEAVKRFKQKHPRTYEKSGRLYATVNRTHRTPHSTIQAALKSTYVTSRVMQTKILKAPKDL
;
A
#
# COMPACT_ATOMS: atom_id res chain seq x y z
N MET A 1 22.16 6.53 22.70
CA MET A 1 22.11 5.11 22.31
C MET A 1 22.68 4.97 20.91
N ARG A 2 23.64 4.06 20.64
CA ARG A 2 24.13 3.84 19.27
C ARG A 2 22.96 3.32 18.42
N LEU A 3 22.74 3.85 17.21
CA LEU A 3 21.62 3.50 16.31
C LEU A 3 21.44 1.97 16.13
N ALA A 4 22.54 1.22 16.08
CA ALA A 4 22.50 -0.24 15.99
C ALA A 4 21.86 -0.90 17.23
N ASN A 5 22.19 -0.42 18.43
CA ASN A 5 21.62 -0.94 19.67
C ASN A 5 20.12 -0.69 19.74
N LEU A 6 19.67 0.51 19.36
CA LEU A 6 18.23 0.83 19.28
C LEU A 6 17.49 -0.18 18.38
N VAL A 7 18.04 -0.47 17.20
CA VAL A 7 17.43 -1.42 16.27
C VAL A 7 17.43 -2.84 16.83
N GLN A 8 18.48 -3.25 17.54
CA GLN A 8 18.54 -4.56 18.21
C GLN A 8 17.51 -4.68 19.34
N ASP A 9 17.34 -3.62 20.14
CA ASP A 9 16.35 -3.58 21.21
C ASP A 9 14.92 -3.69 20.64
N ILE A 10 14.63 -2.95 19.55
CA ILE A 10 13.36 -3.05 18.84
C ILE A 10 13.17 -4.46 18.26
N ALA A 11 14.19 -5.05 17.65
CA ALA A 11 14.12 -6.42 17.13
C ALA A 11 13.75 -7.43 18.24
N ALA A 12 14.35 -7.30 19.42
CA ALA A 12 14.05 -8.16 20.57
C ALA A 12 12.60 -8.02 21.04
N GLN A 13 12.05 -6.80 21.04
CA GLN A 13 10.64 -6.54 21.40
C GLN A 13 9.64 -7.08 20.36
N LEU A 14 10.02 -7.11 19.08
CA LEU A 14 9.14 -7.60 18.01
C LEU A 14 9.11 -9.13 17.89
N ARG A 15 10.09 -9.82 18.50
CA ARG A 15 10.09 -11.29 18.57
C ARG A 15 9.00 -11.74 19.54
N PRO A 16 8.19 -12.75 19.19
CA PRO A 16 7.37 -13.44 20.17
C PRO A 16 8.24 -14.01 21.28
N SER A 17 7.73 -14.06 22.51
CA SER A 17 8.45 -14.75 23.58
C SER A 17 8.59 -16.25 23.26
N PRO A 18 9.65 -16.94 23.70
CA PRO A 18 9.83 -18.36 23.41
C PRO A 18 8.67 -19.26 23.88
N THR A 19 8.01 -18.88 24.98
CA THR A 19 6.85 -19.59 25.52
C THR A 19 5.61 -19.39 24.64
N HIS A 20 5.32 -18.15 24.25
CA HIS A 20 4.23 -17.85 23.33
C HIS A 20 4.48 -18.48 21.97
N GLU A 21 5.69 -18.41 21.44
CA GLU A 21 6.06 -19.02 20.17
C GLU A 21 5.80 -20.53 20.14
N LYS A 22 6.25 -21.25 21.18
CA LYS A 22 6.02 -22.71 21.27
C LYS A 22 4.54 -23.06 21.35
N ALA A 23 3.78 -22.37 22.20
CA ALA A 23 2.34 -22.61 22.32
C ALA A 23 1.61 -22.33 20.99
N TYR A 24 1.99 -21.23 20.33
CA TYR A 24 1.42 -20.81 19.06
C TYR A 24 1.75 -21.80 17.93
N GLN A 25 3.01 -22.22 17.82
CA GLN A 25 3.45 -23.26 16.89
C GLN A 25 2.72 -24.58 17.11
N HIS A 26 2.52 -24.99 18.36
CA HIS A 26 1.78 -26.20 18.69
C HIS A 26 0.32 -26.12 18.21
N THR A 27 -0.40 -25.03 18.54
CA THR A 27 -1.78 -24.83 18.09
C THR A 27 -1.91 -24.83 16.57
N ILE A 28 -1.02 -24.10 15.88
CA ILE A 28 -0.99 -24.05 14.41
C ILE A 28 -0.69 -25.43 13.82
N GLY A 29 0.26 -26.17 14.41
CA GLY A 29 0.62 -27.53 13.97
C GLY A 29 -0.54 -28.51 14.09
N LEU A 30 -1.32 -28.43 15.17
CA LEU A 30 -2.53 -29.22 15.35
C LEU A 30 -3.58 -28.88 14.28
N PHE A 31 -3.83 -27.60 14.05
CA PHE A 31 -4.79 -27.16 13.04
C PHE A 31 -4.37 -27.55 11.61
N LEU A 32 -3.09 -27.40 11.27
CA LEU A 32 -2.54 -27.86 9.99
C LEU A 32 -2.70 -29.37 9.80
N THR A 33 -2.53 -30.14 10.87
CA THR A 33 -2.76 -31.60 10.87
C THR A 33 -4.22 -31.93 10.62
N GLN A 34 -5.15 -31.19 11.25
CA GLN A 34 -6.59 -31.36 11.03
C GLN A 34 -6.99 -31.05 9.59
N ILE A 35 -6.49 -29.96 9.00
CA ILE A 35 -6.74 -29.65 7.58
C ILE A 35 -6.22 -30.78 6.69
N ASN A 36 -4.98 -31.24 6.88
CA ASN A 36 -4.41 -32.31 6.05
C ASN A 36 -5.20 -33.63 6.18
N LYS A 37 -5.67 -33.98 7.38
CA LYS A 37 -6.57 -35.14 7.57
C LYS A 37 -7.87 -34.97 6.81
N GLN A 38 -8.44 -33.76 6.82
CA GLN A 38 -9.69 -33.48 6.11
C GLN A 38 -9.51 -33.54 4.58
N LEU A 39 -8.41 -33.01 4.05
CA LEU A 39 -8.07 -33.15 2.62
C LEU A 39 -7.98 -34.63 2.21
N GLN A 40 -7.35 -35.47 3.04
CA GLN A 40 -7.29 -36.92 2.81
C GLN A 40 -8.66 -37.59 2.89
N ALA A 41 -9.49 -37.26 3.89
CA ALA A 41 -10.83 -37.81 4.06
C ALA A 41 -11.77 -37.45 2.90
N THR A 42 -11.54 -36.31 2.24
CA THR A 42 -12.26 -35.89 1.03
C THR A 42 -11.63 -36.40 -0.27
N HIS A 43 -10.61 -37.26 -0.19
CA HIS A 43 -9.87 -37.82 -1.33
C HIS A 43 -9.29 -36.77 -2.29
N LEU A 44 -9.00 -35.56 -1.79
CA LEU A 44 -8.34 -34.52 -2.58
C LEU A 44 -6.84 -34.79 -2.64
N LYS A 45 -6.26 -34.78 -3.86
CA LYS A 45 -4.81 -34.81 -4.05
C LYS A 45 -4.24 -33.42 -3.75
N ALA A 46 -4.21 -33.07 -2.48
CA ALA A 46 -3.73 -31.77 -2.01
C ALA A 46 -3.02 -31.88 -0.66
N LYS A 47 -2.13 -30.94 -0.37
CA LYS A 47 -1.41 -30.84 0.90
C LYS A 47 -1.41 -29.42 1.42
N ALA A 48 -1.84 -29.24 2.66
CA ALA A 48 -1.75 -27.96 3.34
C ALA A 48 -0.35 -27.76 3.93
N VAL A 49 0.24 -26.59 3.68
CA VAL A 49 1.54 -26.17 4.20
C VAL A 49 1.47 -24.76 4.77
N LEU A 50 2.32 -24.44 5.75
CA LEU A 50 2.39 -23.09 6.29
C LEU A 50 2.97 -22.13 5.26
N GLY A 51 2.38 -20.94 5.20
CA GLY A 51 2.75 -19.85 4.31
C GLY A 51 3.19 -18.60 5.05
N GLY A 52 3.22 -17.49 4.30
CA GLY A 52 3.22 -16.17 4.91
C GLY A 52 4.48 -15.79 5.69
N SER A 53 4.32 -14.79 6.56
CA SER A 53 5.37 -14.33 7.48
C SER A 53 5.76 -15.42 8.50
N PHE A 54 4.79 -16.27 8.88
CA PHE A 54 4.99 -17.36 9.83
C PHE A 54 5.99 -18.39 9.30
N ALA A 55 5.73 -18.98 8.12
CA ALA A 55 6.64 -19.95 7.52
C ALA A 55 8.02 -19.36 7.18
N LYS A 56 8.10 -18.06 6.86
CA LYS A 56 9.35 -17.35 6.61
C LYS A 56 10.20 -17.14 7.87
N GLY A 57 9.58 -17.19 9.05
CA GLY A 57 10.24 -16.80 10.29
C GLY A 57 10.36 -15.28 10.46
N THR A 58 9.38 -14.52 10.00
CA THR A 58 9.41 -13.03 9.95
C THR A 58 8.11 -12.38 10.41
N TRP A 59 7.27 -13.09 11.15
CA TRP A 59 6.04 -12.55 11.73
C TRP A 59 6.33 -11.67 12.95
N LEU A 60 5.45 -10.72 13.22
CA LEU A 60 5.53 -9.84 14.39
C LEU A 60 4.72 -10.45 15.54
N ALA A 61 5.15 -10.23 16.79
CA ALA A 61 4.49 -10.80 17.97
C ALA A 61 3.00 -10.46 18.12
N GLU A 62 2.57 -9.31 17.58
CA GLU A 62 1.18 -8.83 17.63
C GLU A 62 0.34 -9.25 16.40
N GLU A 63 0.92 -9.97 15.44
CA GLU A 63 0.20 -10.50 14.28
C GLU A 63 -0.33 -11.90 14.59
N PHE A 64 -1.64 -12.08 14.48
CA PHE A 64 -2.32 -13.36 14.72
C PHE A 64 -2.87 -14.00 13.45
N ASP A 65 -2.40 -13.53 12.29
CA ASP A 65 -2.79 -14.03 10.98
C ASP A 65 -1.82 -15.12 10.52
N VAL A 66 -2.34 -16.29 10.19
CA VAL A 66 -1.56 -17.45 9.75
C VAL A 66 -2.00 -17.87 8.36
N ASP A 67 -1.11 -17.68 7.39
CA ASP A 67 -1.32 -18.12 6.03
C ASP A 67 -1.08 -19.63 5.92
N ILE A 68 -2.00 -20.36 5.29
CA ILE A 68 -1.88 -21.77 4.95
C ILE A 68 -2.14 -21.92 3.45
N PHE A 69 -1.16 -22.42 2.71
CA PHE A 69 -1.32 -22.75 1.29
C PHE A 69 -1.76 -24.20 1.15
N VAL A 70 -2.85 -24.45 0.44
CA VAL A 70 -3.28 -25.79 0.08
C VAL A 70 -2.81 -26.09 -1.34
N LEU A 71 -1.74 -26.87 -1.44
CA LEU A 71 -1.08 -27.24 -2.69
C LEU A 71 -1.89 -28.36 -3.36
N PHE A 72 -2.73 -28.01 -4.34
CA PHE A 72 -3.46 -28.96 -5.17
C PHE A 72 -2.57 -29.49 -6.30
N ASP A 73 -2.68 -30.78 -6.57
CA ASP A 73 -2.05 -31.39 -7.73
C ASP A 73 -2.45 -30.69 -9.05
N ASN A 74 -1.51 -30.60 -9.99
CA ASN A 74 -1.71 -29.88 -11.26
C ASN A 74 -2.76 -30.54 -12.18
N SER A 75 -3.23 -31.75 -11.85
CA SER A 75 -4.36 -32.40 -12.53
C SER A 75 -5.70 -31.71 -12.29
N TYR A 76 -5.86 -30.92 -11.22
CA TYR A 76 -7.10 -30.17 -11.00
C TYR A 76 -7.20 -28.93 -11.89
N PRO A 77 -8.40 -28.59 -12.41
CA PRO A 77 -8.65 -27.32 -13.06
C PRO A 77 -8.48 -26.15 -12.09
N ASP A 78 -7.83 -25.07 -12.53
CA ASP A 78 -7.61 -23.87 -11.71
C ASP A 78 -8.93 -23.26 -11.19
N THR A 79 -9.97 -23.31 -12.01
CA THR A 79 -11.29 -22.75 -11.74
C THR A 79 -12.03 -23.46 -10.61
N GLU A 80 -11.65 -24.69 -10.27
CA GLU A 80 -12.35 -25.53 -9.29
C GLU A 80 -11.68 -25.53 -7.90
N LEU A 81 -10.42 -25.08 -7.79
CA LEU A 81 -9.62 -25.24 -6.58
C LEU A 81 -10.29 -24.64 -5.34
N SER A 82 -10.91 -23.48 -5.50
CA SER A 82 -11.64 -22.81 -4.41
C SER A 82 -12.82 -23.65 -3.93
N ASP A 83 -13.67 -24.13 -4.85
CA ASP A 83 -14.86 -24.90 -4.50
C ASP A 83 -14.53 -26.29 -3.94
N LEU A 84 -13.44 -26.91 -4.44
CA LEU A 84 -12.87 -28.13 -3.87
C LEU A 84 -12.42 -27.90 -2.43
N LEU A 85 -11.67 -26.82 -2.20
CA LEU A 85 -11.19 -26.46 -0.87
C LEU A 85 -12.34 -26.13 0.08
N GLU A 86 -13.35 -25.38 -0.36
CA GLU A 86 -14.51 -25.02 0.48
C GLU A 86 -15.24 -26.24 1.02
N ARG A 87 -15.44 -27.26 0.17
CA ARG A 87 -16.06 -28.53 0.57
C ARG A 87 -15.23 -29.25 1.63
N ALA A 88 -13.91 -29.28 1.45
CA ALA A 88 -13.03 -29.85 2.46
C ALA A 88 -13.06 -29.04 3.76
N LEU A 89 -13.13 -27.72 3.69
CA LEU A 89 -13.08 -26.86 4.86
C LEU A 89 -14.41 -26.73 5.62
N GLN A 90 -15.54 -27.24 5.12
CA GLN A 90 -16.87 -27.11 5.76
C GLN A 90 -16.89 -27.37 7.28
N PRO A 91 -16.21 -28.41 7.82
CA PRO A 91 -16.20 -28.67 9.27
C PRO A 91 -15.61 -27.52 10.12
N PHE A 92 -14.88 -26.60 9.50
CA PHE A 92 -14.22 -25.46 10.16
C PHE A 92 -14.96 -24.14 9.99
N SER A 93 -16.20 -24.16 9.46
CA SER A 93 -17.02 -22.95 9.23
C SER A 93 -16.27 -21.84 8.46
N PRO A 94 -15.77 -22.13 7.24
CA PRO A 94 -14.92 -21.22 6.50
C PRO A 94 -15.71 -20.01 5.99
N THR A 95 -15.12 -18.82 6.04
CA THR A 95 -15.66 -17.63 5.38
C THR A 95 -14.95 -17.40 4.06
N ARG A 96 -15.66 -17.51 2.95
CA ARG A 96 -15.12 -17.28 1.60
C ARG A 96 -14.79 -15.80 1.37
N VAL A 97 -13.61 -15.54 0.83
CA VAL A 97 -13.10 -14.21 0.51
C VAL A 97 -12.66 -14.16 -0.94
N HIS A 98 -13.07 -13.12 -1.65
CA HIS A 98 -12.72 -12.94 -3.06
C HIS A 98 -11.37 -12.25 -3.23
N GLY A 99 -10.45 -12.92 -3.93
CA GLY A 99 -9.14 -12.42 -4.34
C GLY A 99 -8.90 -12.59 -5.85
N SER A 100 -7.64 -12.77 -6.26
CA SER A 100 -7.33 -13.28 -7.61
C SER A 100 -7.78 -14.72 -7.80
N ARG A 101 -7.78 -15.48 -6.70
CA ARG A 101 -8.47 -16.75 -6.49
C ARG A 101 -9.20 -16.61 -5.15
N ASP A 102 -10.38 -17.21 -5.04
CA ASP A 102 -11.10 -17.23 -3.77
C ASP A 102 -10.31 -18.04 -2.73
N TYR A 103 -10.35 -17.56 -1.50
CA TYR A 103 -9.66 -18.14 -0.36
C TYR A 103 -10.55 -18.05 0.88
N TYR A 104 -10.12 -18.63 2.00
CA TYR A 104 -11.00 -18.82 3.15
C TYR A 104 -10.38 -18.30 4.43
N HIS A 105 -11.17 -17.56 5.21
CA HIS A 105 -10.82 -17.27 6.60
C HIS A 105 -11.45 -18.30 7.53
N ILE A 106 -10.67 -18.79 8.48
CA ILE A 106 -11.15 -19.59 9.62
C ILE A 106 -10.62 -18.93 10.89
N ASN A 107 -11.50 -18.65 11.85
CA ASN A 107 -11.11 -18.10 13.15
C ASN A 107 -11.11 -19.21 14.20
N ASP A 108 -9.98 -19.39 14.88
CA ASP A 108 -9.85 -20.24 16.06
C ASP A 108 -9.32 -19.41 17.23
N LYS A 109 -10.21 -19.11 18.19
CA LYS A 109 -9.92 -18.26 19.35
C LYS A 109 -9.35 -16.90 18.91
N THR A 110 -8.05 -16.70 19.08
CA THR A 110 -7.34 -15.46 18.75
C THR A 110 -6.62 -15.54 17.40
N ILE A 111 -6.54 -16.72 16.77
CA ILE A 111 -5.84 -16.94 15.51
C ILE A 111 -6.83 -16.83 14.36
N ARG A 112 -6.47 -16.06 13.35
CA ARG A 112 -7.16 -16.04 12.07
C ARG A 112 -6.29 -16.77 11.04
N TYR A 113 -6.81 -17.86 10.51
CA TYR A 113 -6.15 -18.59 9.43
C TYR A 113 -6.66 -18.10 8.08
N GLU A 114 -5.73 -17.83 7.16
CA GLU A 114 -6.02 -17.56 5.75
C GLU A 114 -5.63 -18.79 4.93
N ILE A 115 -6.63 -19.56 4.48
CA ILE A 115 -6.43 -20.79 3.73
C ILE A 115 -6.58 -20.50 2.24
N VAL A 116 -5.46 -20.53 1.52
CA VAL A 116 -5.39 -20.14 0.12
C VAL A 116 -5.15 -21.39 -0.74
N PRO A 117 -6.08 -21.74 -1.65
CA PRO A 117 -5.86 -22.83 -2.60
C PRO A 117 -4.83 -22.38 -3.64
N VAL A 118 -3.84 -23.24 -3.92
CA VAL A 118 -2.83 -23.00 -4.96
C VAL A 118 -2.55 -24.24 -5.77
N THR A 119 -2.18 -24.05 -7.04
CA THR A 119 -1.62 -25.14 -7.83
C THR A 119 -0.22 -25.45 -7.33
N ALA A 120 0.08 -26.72 -7.08
CA ALA A 120 1.42 -27.19 -6.77
C ALA A 120 2.31 -26.99 -7.99
N ILE A 121 3.27 -26.07 -7.87
CA ILE A 121 4.23 -25.75 -8.92
C ILE A 121 5.66 -25.89 -8.38
N ASP A 122 6.55 -26.39 -9.23
CA ASP A 122 7.99 -26.42 -8.99
C ASP A 122 8.69 -25.23 -9.63
N LYS A 123 8.09 -24.70 -10.71
CA LYS A 123 8.66 -23.62 -11.51
C LYS A 123 7.65 -22.49 -11.73
N PRO A 124 8.09 -21.22 -11.73
CA PRO A 124 7.25 -20.05 -11.97
C PRO A 124 6.40 -20.14 -13.24
N GLU A 125 6.91 -20.75 -14.32
CA GLU A 125 6.21 -20.87 -15.60
C GLU A 125 4.97 -21.77 -15.55
N GLN A 126 4.82 -22.58 -14.50
CA GLN A 126 3.67 -23.46 -14.29
C GLN A 126 2.49 -22.74 -13.61
N ALA A 127 2.71 -21.53 -13.07
CA ALA A 127 1.68 -20.79 -12.35
C ALA A 127 0.49 -20.47 -13.25
N ARG A 128 -0.72 -20.72 -12.74
CA ARG A 128 -1.98 -20.38 -13.41
C ARG A 128 -2.63 -19.14 -12.79
N ASN A 129 -2.27 -18.84 -11.54
CA ASN A 129 -2.69 -17.65 -10.80
C ASN A 129 -1.50 -17.01 -10.08
N VAL A 130 -1.62 -15.72 -9.75
CA VAL A 130 -0.57 -14.98 -9.02
C VAL A 130 -0.34 -15.52 -7.61
N THR A 131 -1.30 -16.22 -7.01
CA THR A 131 -1.14 -16.85 -5.70
C THR A 131 -0.26 -18.09 -5.74
N ASP A 132 -0.10 -18.75 -6.90
CA ASP A 132 0.69 -19.98 -7.02
C ASP A 132 2.19 -19.74 -6.79
N PHE A 133 2.67 -18.51 -6.97
CA PHE A 133 4.05 -18.13 -6.62
C PHE A 133 4.30 -18.09 -5.11
N SER A 134 3.25 -17.96 -4.29
CA SER A 134 3.40 -17.66 -2.86
C SER A 134 4.20 -18.72 -2.08
N PRO A 135 3.99 -20.04 -2.27
CA PRO A 135 4.84 -21.06 -1.66
C PRO A 135 6.32 -20.93 -2.07
N LEU A 136 6.60 -20.68 -3.35
CA LEU A 136 7.96 -20.49 -3.83
C LEU A 136 8.60 -19.21 -3.26
N HIS A 137 7.82 -18.13 -3.06
CA HIS A 137 8.32 -16.91 -2.40
C HIS A 137 8.68 -17.15 -0.93
N VAL A 138 7.93 -18.01 -0.23
CA VAL A 138 8.30 -18.45 1.13
C VAL A 138 9.64 -19.17 1.09
N GLN A 139 9.83 -20.13 0.19
CA GLN A 139 11.09 -20.87 0.04
C GLN A 139 12.26 -19.93 -0.29
N TRP A 140 12.05 -18.97 -1.19
CA TRP A 140 13.07 -17.98 -1.54
C TRP A 140 13.52 -17.17 -0.33
N VAL A 141 12.58 -16.70 0.50
CA VAL A 141 12.93 -15.97 1.74
C VAL A 141 13.63 -16.90 2.74
N GLN A 142 13.16 -18.14 2.92
CA GLN A 142 13.80 -19.10 3.84
C GLN A 142 15.25 -19.37 3.47
N LYS A 143 15.55 -19.49 2.17
CA LYS A 143 16.89 -19.71 1.62
C LYS A 143 17.80 -18.49 1.80
N ASN A 144 17.27 -17.28 1.59
CA ASN A 144 18.09 -16.07 1.46
C ASN A 144 18.11 -15.15 2.70
N ALA A 145 17.12 -15.24 3.59
CA ALA A 145 17.03 -14.35 4.74
C ALA A 145 18.13 -14.61 5.77
N GLY A 146 18.47 -15.87 6.06
CA GLY A 146 19.50 -16.21 7.04
C GLY A 146 19.31 -15.48 8.38
N THR A 147 20.29 -14.67 8.76
CA THR A 147 20.29 -13.85 9.99
C THR A 147 19.47 -12.55 9.88
N LEU A 148 18.98 -12.19 8.69
CA LEU A 148 18.25 -10.95 8.41
C LEU A 148 16.76 -11.01 8.77
N ARG A 149 16.29 -12.12 9.36
CA ARG A 149 14.87 -12.27 9.71
C ARG A 149 14.37 -11.19 10.67
N ASP A 150 15.22 -10.75 11.59
CA ASP A 150 14.87 -9.66 12.50
C ASP A 150 14.92 -8.31 11.83
N ASP A 151 15.88 -8.06 10.93
CA ASP A 151 15.86 -6.87 10.09
C ASP A 151 14.56 -6.77 9.27
N ILE A 152 14.03 -7.90 8.79
CA ILE A 152 12.73 -7.94 8.10
C ILE A 152 11.60 -7.55 9.06
N ARG A 153 11.58 -8.07 10.30
CA ARG A 153 10.58 -7.69 11.32
C ARG A 153 10.65 -6.19 11.62
N VAL A 154 11.84 -5.68 11.89
CA VAL A 154 12.09 -4.26 12.15
C VAL A 154 11.63 -3.42 10.96
N ALA A 155 11.95 -3.82 9.74
CA ALA A 155 11.50 -3.12 8.54
C ALA A 155 9.97 -3.10 8.43
N LYS A 156 9.29 -4.25 8.61
CA LYS A 156 7.82 -4.29 8.61
C LYS A 156 7.23 -3.34 9.64
N GLN A 157 7.70 -3.39 10.88
CA GLN A 157 7.22 -2.53 11.96
C GLN A 157 7.45 -1.05 11.62
N TRP A 158 8.66 -0.68 11.21
CA TRP A 158 8.99 0.71 10.88
C TRP A 158 8.14 1.21 9.71
N PHE A 159 8.00 0.43 8.63
CA PHE A 159 7.18 0.84 7.49
C PHE A 159 5.69 0.98 7.86
N LYS A 160 5.17 0.16 8.77
CA LYS A 160 3.83 0.33 9.33
C LYS A 160 3.70 1.63 10.12
N ALA A 161 4.61 1.87 11.06
CA ALA A 161 4.67 3.09 11.88
C ALA A 161 4.79 4.36 11.02
N GLN A 162 5.60 4.30 9.96
CA GLN A 162 5.77 5.40 9.00
C GLN A 162 4.63 5.53 7.99
N ARG A 163 3.63 4.64 8.02
CA ARG A 163 2.48 4.60 7.10
C ARG A 163 2.92 4.51 5.63
N LEU A 164 3.81 3.55 5.38
CA LEU A 164 4.37 3.18 4.08
C LEU A 164 4.05 1.72 3.70
N TYR A 165 3.62 0.90 4.67
CA TYR A 165 3.32 -0.52 4.48
C TYR A 165 1.94 -0.76 3.85
N GLY A 166 1.85 -1.72 2.94
CA GLY A 166 0.60 -2.18 2.29
C GLY A 166 0.60 -1.93 0.79
N ALA A 167 0.20 -2.94 0.01
CA ALA A 167 0.11 -2.88 -1.46
C ALA A 167 -1.32 -2.74 -1.99
N GLU A 168 -2.28 -2.54 -1.09
CA GLU A 168 -3.67 -2.22 -1.39
C GLU A 168 -3.74 -0.97 -2.29
N SER A 169 -4.72 -0.95 -3.19
CA SER A 169 -4.78 0.03 -4.28
C SER A 169 -5.01 1.47 -3.80
N TYR A 170 -5.37 1.65 -2.53
CA TYR A 170 -5.50 2.96 -1.88
C TYR A 170 -4.26 3.37 -1.07
N LEU A 171 -3.36 2.46 -0.71
CA LEU A 171 -2.16 2.77 0.07
C LEU A 171 -0.96 3.11 -0.81
N HIS A 172 -0.85 2.46 -1.98
CA HIS A 172 0.29 2.61 -2.89
C HIS A 172 1.65 2.46 -2.18
N GLY A 173 1.75 1.50 -1.26
CA GLY A 173 2.90 1.30 -0.39
C GLY A 173 3.70 0.04 -0.70
N PHE A 174 4.56 -0.33 0.25
CA PHE A 174 5.47 -1.47 0.17
C PHE A 174 4.78 -2.71 0.73
N SER A 175 4.67 -3.78 -0.06
CA SER A 175 4.19 -5.08 0.43
C SER A 175 5.21 -5.76 1.34
N GLY A 176 4.76 -6.72 2.15
CA GLY A 176 5.66 -7.56 2.94
C GLY A 176 6.72 -8.26 2.08
N HIS A 177 6.34 -8.78 0.91
CA HIS A 177 7.28 -9.42 -0.01
C HIS A 177 8.33 -8.44 -0.57
N VAL A 178 7.93 -7.20 -0.91
CA VAL A 178 8.88 -6.16 -1.33
C VAL A 178 9.87 -5.83 -0.20
N LEU A 179 9.41 -5.78 1.04
CA LEU A 179 10.30 -5.57 2.19
C LEU A 179 11.25 -6.76 2.41
N ASP A 180 10.77 -8.00 2.26
CA ASP A 180 11.62 -9.19 2.31
C ASP A 180 12.77 -9.05 1.29
N ILE A 181 12.45 -8.73 0.03
CA ILE A 181 13.45 -8.55 -1.04
C ILE A 181 14.42 -7.42 -0.72
N LEU A 182 13.91 -6.23 -0.35
CA LEU A 182 14.75 -5.06 -0.11
C LEU A 182 15.72 -5.30 1.05
N VAL A 183 15.26 -5.86 2.16
CA VAL A 183 16.12 -6.12 3.32
C VAL A 183 17.19 -7.16 2.98
N ILE A 184 16.82 -8.23 2.26
CA ILE A 184 17.78 -9.25 1.81
C ILE A 184 18.82 -8.64 0.86
N HIS A 185 18.37 -7.88 -0.15
CA HIS A 185 19.23 -7.27 -1.15
C HIS A 185 20.25 -6.30 -0.54
N TYR A 186 19.80 -5.44 0.37
CA TYR A 186 20.67 -4.46 1.03
C TYR A 186 21.38 -5.00 2.27
N LYS A 187 21.12 -6.26 2.67
CA LYS A 187 21.74 -6.94 3.81
C LYS A 187 21.44 -6.27 5.17
N GLY A 188 20.18 -5.89 5.38
CA GLY A 188 19.68 -5.40 6.67
C GLY A 188 18.89 -4.09 6.58
N PHE A 189 18.15 -3.78 7.65
CA PHE A 189 17.24 -2.64 7.74
C PHE A 189 17.98 -1.30 7.68
N LEU A 190 19.04 -1.15 8.49
CA LEU A 190 19.83 0.09 8.50
C LEU A 190 20.56 0.31 7.17
N ALA A 191 21.02 -0.76 6.52
CA ALA A 191 21.64 -0.67 5.21
C ALA A 191 20.64 -0.22 4.13
N LEU A 192 19.42 -0.77 4.16
CA LEU A 192 18.31 -0.31 3.31
C LEU A 192 18.05 1.18 3.49
N LEU A 193 17.90 1.68 4.72
CA LEU A 193 17.65 3.11 4.95
C LEU A 193 18.80 4.00 4.47
N ARG A 194 20.05 3.59 4.73
CA ARG A 194 21.23 4.35 4.28
C ARG A 194 21.33 4.42 2.77
N LYS A 195 20.92 3.37 2.06
CA LYS A 195 20.92 3.36 0.59
C LYS A 195 19.72 4.07 -0.01
N SER A 196 18.56 4.03 0.64
CA SER A 196 17.36 4.63 0.09
C SER A 196 17.39 6.15 0.02
N LYS A 197 18.14 6.84 0.91
CA LYS A 197 18.30 8.31 0.83
C LYS A 197 18.92 8.77 -0.50
N GLU A 198 19.79 7.94 -1.09
CA GLU A 198 20.53 8.21 -2.33
C GLU A 198 19.71 7.86 -3.59
N TRP A 199 18.56 7.20 -3.44
CA TRP A 199 17.76 6.73 -4.57
C TRP A 199 17.27 7.85 -5.48
N THR A 200 17.52 7.73 -6.79
CA THR A 200 16.94 8.59 -7.82
C THR A 200 15.98 7.75 -8.67
N ALA A 201 14.74 8.22 -8.85
CA ALA A 201 13.73 7.47 -9.58
C ALA A 201 13.98 7.49 -11.10
N PRO A 202 13.77 6.38 -11.82
CA PRO A 202 13.41 5.07 -11.28
C PRO A 202 14.61 4.35 -10.66
N VAL A 203 14.42 3.73 -9.50
CA VAL A 203 15.38 2.77 -8.92
C VAL A 203 15.06 1.39 -9.47
N ILE A 204 16.08 0.69 -9.99
CA ILE A 204 15.91 -0.61 -10.61
C ILE A 204 16.78 -1.64 -9.89
N LEU A 205 16.15 -2.68 -9.35
CA LEU A 205 16.80 -3.76 -8.63
C LEU A 205 16.50 -5.11 -9.30
N ASP A 206 17.52 -5.94 -9.44
CA ASP A 206 17.44 -7.30 -9.95
C ASP A 206 18.20 -8.24 -9.00
N PRO A 207 17.56 -8.67 -7.90
CA PRO A 207 18.23 -9.43 -6.84
C PRO A 207 18.90 -10.71 -7.32
N GLU A 208 18.28 -11.40 -8.29
CA GLU A 208 18.77 -12.65 -8.89
C GLU A 208 19.62 -12.43 -10.15
N LYS A 209 19.84 -11.17 -10.55
CA LYS A 209 20.63 -10.78 -11.74
C LYS A 209 20.12 -11.42 -13.05
N HIS A 210 18.81 -11.63 -13.16
CA HIS A 210 18.14 -12.22 -14.33
C HIS A 210 18.53 -11.55 -15.66
N TYR A 211 18.75 -10.23 -15.66
CA TYR A 211 18.94 -9.44 -16.86
C TYR A 211 20.35 -8.89 -17.06
N LYS A 212 21.30 -9.19 -16.16
CA LYS A 212 22.70 -8.70 -16.22
C LYS A 212 22.80 -7.19 -16.53
N GLY A 213 21.88 -6.38 -15.98
CA GLY A 213 21.85 -4.92 -16.15
C GLY A 213 20.98 -4.37 -17.30
N ARG A 214 20.35 -5.20 -18.13
CA ARG A 214 19.52 -4.75 -19.29
C ARG A 214 18.01 -4.76 -19.03
N ILE A 215 17.59 -4.45 -17.81
CA ILE A 215 16.22 -4.68 -17.32
C ILE A 215 15.15 -3.89 -18.11
N LEU A 216 15.42 -2.63 -18.44
CA LEU A 216 14.47 -1.75 -19.15
C LEU A 216 14.17 -2.18 -20.59
N HIS A 217 15.02 -2.99 -21.22
CA HIS A 217 14.79 -3.51 -22.56
C HIS A 217 13.87 -4.74 -22.56
N HIS A 218 13.71 -5.40 -21.41
CA HIS A 218 12.99 -6.67 -21.29
C HIS A 218 11.66 -6.56 -20.54
N LEU A 219 11.49 -5.53 -19.71
CA LEU A 219 10.21 -5.27 -19.04
C LEU A 219 9.28 -4.43 -19.91
N ASN A 220 7.99 -4.79 -19.92
CA ASN A 220 6.95 -4.00 -20.58
C ASN A 220 6.91 -2.58 -19.98
N LYS A 221 6.74 -1.55 -20.82
CA LYS A 221 6.62 -0.14 -20.42
C LYS A 221 5.61 0.11 -19.30
N SER A 222 4.51 -0.65 -19.24
CA SER A 222 3.53 -0.50 -18.16
C SER A 222 4.07 -0.90 -16.78
N LYS A 223 5.03 -1.83 -16.74
CA LYS A 223 5.64 -2.36 -15.51
C LYS A 223 6.81 -1.50 -15.02
N THR A 224 7.23 -0.50 -15.80
CA THR A 224 8.39 0.38 -15.51
C THR A 224 7.99 1.84 -15.25
N GLN A 225 6.71 2.14 -15.05
CA GLN A 225 6.23 3.51 -14.79
C GLN A 225 6.39 3.96 -13.33
N GLY A 226 6.62 3.03 -12.40
CA GLY A 226 6.77 3.33 -10.97
C GLY A 226 8.16 3.86 -10.61
N PRO A 227 8.30 4.54 -9.46
CA PRO A 227 9.59 5.05 -8.98
C PRO A 227 10.57 3.95 -8.55
N LEU A 228 10.07 2.75 -8.28
CA LEU A 228 10.82 1.59 -7.83
C LEU A 228 10.41 0.38 -8.67
N ILE A 229 11.40 -0.24 -9.30
CA ILE A 229 11.24 -1.41 -10.15
C ILE A 229 12.10 -2.51 -9.54
N ILE A 230 11.45 -3.53 -8.98
CA ILE A 230 12.14 -4.70 -8.43
C ILE A 230 11.73 -5.88 -9.28
N VAL A 231 12.69 -6.45 -10.02
CA VAL A 231 12.48 -7.73 -10.71
C VAL A 231 12.18 -8.78 -9.65
N ASP A 232 11.01 -9.42 -9.75
CA ASP A 232 10.64 -10.48 -8.82
C ASP A 232 11.68 -11.61 -8.90
N PRO A 233 12.21 -12.11 -7.77
CA PRO A 233 13.21 -13.16 -7.78
C PRO A 233 12.77 -14.43 -8.52
N LEU A 234 11.46 -14.72 -8.54
CA LEU A 234 10.91 -15.91 -9.19
C LEU A 234 10.41 -15.63 -10.60
N ASP A 235 9.83 -14.46 -10.86
CA ASP A 235 9.32 -14.11 -12.17
C ASP A 235 10.00 -12.85 -12.70
N LYS A 236 11.00 -13.05 -13.56
CA LYS A 236 11.74 -11.95 -14.19
C LYS A 236 10.85 -10.95 -14.94
N THR A 237 9.65 -11.36 -15.38
CA THR A 237 8.72 -10.49 -16.11
C THR A 237 7.90 -9.58 -15.19
N ARG A 238 7.96 -9.77 -13.87
CA ARG A 238 7.15 -9.06 -12.88
C ARG A 238 7.94 -7.98 -12.16
N ASN A 239 7.29 -6.83 -11.97
CA ASN A 239 7.76 -5.81 -11.02
C ASN A 239 7.07 -6.06 -9.67
N ALA A 240 7.81 -6.57 -8.68
CA ALA A 240 7.30 -6.82 -7.33
C ALA A 240 6.85 -5.52 -6.62
N ALA A 241 7.43 -4.38 -6.97
CA ALA A 241 7.15 -3.08 -6.40
C ALA A 241 6.14 -2.23 -7.22
N ALA A 242 5.37 -2.85 -8.12
CA ALA A 242 4.44 -2.13 -9.00
C ALA A 242 3.38 -1.29 -8.25
N ALA A 243 3.04 -1.66 -7.01
CA ALA A 243 2.10 -0.91 -6.18
C ALA A 243 2.68 0.38 -5.57
N VAL A 244 4.02 0.50 -5.49
CA VAL A 244 4.68 1.63 -4.82
C VAL A 244 4.50 2.91 -5.63
N GLY A 245 3.75 3.88 -5.09
CA GLY A 245 3.51 5.15 -5.73
C GLY A 245 4.63 6.17 -5.53
N GLN A 246 4.70 7.19 -6.42
CA GLN A 246 5.68 8.28 -6.36
C GLN A 246 5.69 9.01 -5.01
N ASN A 247 4.51 9.33 -4.47
CA ASN A 247 4.38 10.02 -3.18
C ASN A 247 4.92 9.17 -2.03
N THR A 248 4.60 7.87 -2.02
CA THR A 248 5.08 6.93 -1.00
C THR A 248 6.59 6.75 -1.08
N PHE A 249 7.15 6.67 -2.29
CA PHE A 249 8.59 6.62 -2.51
C PHE A 249 9.32 7.87 -1.99
N ILE A 250 8.82 9.07 -2.29
CA ILE A 250 9.39 10.33 -1.79
C ILE A 250 9.28 10.41 -0.26
N ARG A 251 8.12 10.04 0.31
CA ARG A 251 7.91 9.99 1.76
C ARG A 251 8.88 9.02 2.42
N PHE A 252 9.07 7.83 1.86
CA PHE A 252 10.03 6.85 2.36
C PHE A 252 11.43 7.44 2.45
N LYS A 253 11.95 8.04 1.37
CA LYS A 253 13.27 8.68 1.37
C LYS A 253 13.41 9.72 2.49
N LYS A 254 12.41 10.60 2.63
CA LYS A 254 12.42 11.66 3.65
C LYS A 254 12.38 11.09 5.07
N GLN A 255 11.54 10.09 5.31
CA GLN A 255 11.42 9.43 6.63
C GLN A 255 12.68 8.61 6.96
N ALA A 256 13.29 7.96 5.98
CA ALA A 256 14.56 7.26 6.14
C ALA A 256 15.68 8.22 6.56
N GLN A 257 15.81 9.37 5.87
CA GLN A 257 16.77 10.41 6.23
C GLN A 257 16.51 10.94 7.65
N ALA A 258 15.27 11.31 7.97
CA ALA A 258 14.90 11.84 9.29
C ALA A 258 15.21 10.85 10.42
N PHE A 259 14.94 9.56 10.24
CA PHE A 259 15.26 8.53 11.24
C PHE A 259 16.76 8.31 11.41
N LEU A 260 17.55 8.38 10.34
CA LEU A 260 19.00 8.26 10.42
C LEU A 260 19.65 9.46 11.13
N ASP A 261 19.10 10.66 10.93
CA ASP A 261 19.59 11.90 11.56
C ASP A 261 19.21 11.98 13.05
N ALA A 262 18.00 11.56 13.40
CA ALA A 262 17.48 11.57 14.77
C ALA A 262 16.77 10.24 15.11
N PRO A 263 17.52 9.17 15.42
CA PRO A 263 16.94 7.87 15.74
C PRO A 263 16.12 7.91 17.03
N SER A 264 14.91 7.37 16.99
CA SER A 264 14.03 7.23 18.16
C SER A 264 13.22 5.94 18.09
N ALA A 265 12.94 5.35 19.26
CA ALA A 265 12.04 4.20 19.38
C ALA A 265 10.62 4.55 18.90
N ASP A 266 10.19 5.81 19.07
CA ASP A 266 8.87 6.28 18.63
C ASP A 266 8.68 6.17 17.10
N ALA A 267 9.76 6.11 16.32
CA ALA A 267 9.69 5.88 14.88
C ALA A 267 9.16 4.48 14.51
N PHE A 268 9.07 3.57 15.48
CA PHE A 268 8.50 2.23 15.33
C PHE A 268 7.10 2.12 15.93
N THR A 269 6.55 3.17 16.54
CA THR A 269 5.23 3.17 17.15
C THR A 269 4.17 3.58 16.11
N LEU A 270 3.07 2.82 16.03
CA LEU A 270 1.97 3.18 15.13
C LEU A 270 1.35 4.53 15.58
N PRO A 271 1.27 5.54 14.70
CA PRO A 271 0.72 6.82 15.08
C PRO A 271 -0.78 6.71 15.35
N VAL A 272 -1.21 7.18 16.51
CA VAL A 272 -2.63 7.31 16.85
C VAL A 272 -3.13 8.62 16.24
N ILE A 273 -3.96 8.53 15.20
CA ILE A 273 -4.49 9.72 14.53
C ILE A 273 -5.81 10.11 15.19
N THR A 274 -5.78 11.19 15.98
CA THR A 274 -6.96 11.73 16.67
C THR A 274 -7.40 13.06 16.07
N ILE A 275 -8.71 13.32 16.06
CA ILE A 275 -9.25 14.61 15.62
C ILE A 275 -8.70 15.75 16.50
N LYS A 276 -8.49 15.50 17.80
CA LYS A 276 -7.94 16.48 18.75
C LYS A 276 -6.56 16.96 18.31
N GLU A 277 -5.65 16.04 17.97
CA GLU A 277 -4.32 16.39 17.47
C GLU A 277 -4.36 17.05 16.09
N LEU A 278 -5.23 16.58 15.19
CA LEU A 278 -5.35 17.18 13.87
C LEU A 278 -5.83 18.63 13.95
N LYS A 279 -6.70 18.98 14.92
CA LYS A 279 -7.18 20.36 15.10
C LYS A 279 -6.06 21.35 15.40
N THR A 280 -4.93 20.92 15.96
CA THR A 280 -3.77 21.79 16.21
C THR A 280 -2.77 21.80 15.06
N LYS A 281 -2.69 20.72 14.28
CA LYS A 281 -1.66 20.53 13.23
C LYS A 281 -2.13 20.83 11.80
N ALA A 282 -3.43 20.81 11.53
CA ALA A 282 -4.00 20.98 10.19
C ALA A 282 -4.94 22.17 10.12
N ASP A 283 -4.98 22.85 8.98
CA ASP A 283 -5.93 23.94 8.71
C ASP A 283 -7.32 23.38 8.38
N ILE A 284 -7.34 22.26 7.66
CA ILE A 284 -8.53 21.64 7.09
C ILE A 284 -8.63 20.20 7.58
N ILE A 285 -9.81 19.79 8.04
CA ILE A 285 -10.10 18.42 8.46
C ILE A 285 -11.48 18.04 7.93
N ILE A 286 -11.56 16.88 7.27
CA ILE A 286 -12.77 16.35 6.67
C ILE A 286 -12.95 14.90 7.11
N GLU A 287 -14.16 14.55 7.53
CA GLU A 287 -14.61 13.17 7.67
C GLU A 287 -15.32 12.73 6.39
N ALA A 288 -15.02 11.52 5.91
CA ALA A 288 -15.71 10.89 4.80
C ALA A 288 -16.19 9.49 5.17
N LYS A 289 -17.51 9.26 5.08
CA LYS A 289 -18.13 7.94 5.27
C LYS A 289 -18.32 7.27 3.92
N ALA A 290 -17.68 6.14 3.71
CA ALA A 290 -17.83 5.39 2.47
C ALA A 290 -19.14 4.59 2.40
N LYS A 291 -19.54 4.24 1.17
CA LYS A 291 -20.57 3.23 0.91
C LYS A 291 -20.03 1.84 1.31
N LYS A 292 -20.92 0.93 1.72
CA LYS A 292 -20.54 -0.48 1.96
C LYS A 292 -20.01 -1.11 0.67
N GLY A 293 -19.04 -2.02 0.80
CA GLY A 293 -18.42 -2.72 -0.33
C GLY A 293 -17.14 -3.42 0.08
N LYS A 294 -16.46 -4.06 -0.89
CA LYS A 294 -15.15 -4.68 -0.70
C LYS A 294 -14.13 -3.64 -0.20
N VAL A 295 -13.28 -4.02 0.75
CA VAL A 295 -12.35 -3.13 1.46
C VAL A 295 -11.50 -2.30 0.50
N ASP A 296 -10.85 -2.94 -0.47
CA ASP A 296 -9.98 -2.26 -1.44
C ASP A 296 -10.75 -1.26 -2.32
N VAL A 297 -11.95 -1.65 -2.80
CA VAL A 297 -12.83 -0.76 -3.58
C VAL A 297 -13.27 0.45 -2.77
N VAL A 298 -13.59 0.25 -1.49
CA VAL A 298 -13.99 1.31 -0.56
C VAL A 298 -12.83 2.26 -0.29
N GLY A 299 -11.66 1.72 0.08
CA GLY A 299 -10.46 2.50 0.33
C GLY A 299 -10.08 3.33 -0.89
N THR A 300 -10.16 2.76 -2.09
CA THR A 300 -9.81 3.46 -3.34
C THR A 300 -10.78 4.55 -3.70
N LYS A 301 -12.08 4.38 -3.40
CA LYS A 301 -13.06 5.47 -3.54
C LYS A 301 -12.75 6.63 -2.59
N LEU A 302 -12.37 6.35 -1.35
CA LEU A 302 -11.97 7.36 -0.36
C LEU A 302 -10.67 8.07 -0.77
N TYR A 303 -9.67 7.32 -1.21
CA TYR A 303 -8.41 7.89 -1.70
C TYR A 303 -8.63 8.78 -2.93
N LYS A 304 -9.53 8.41 -3.86
CA LYS A 304 -9.90 9.27 -4.99
C LYS A 304 -10.57 10.58 -4.53
N VAL A 305 -11.32 10.58 -3.43
CA VAL A 305 -11.84 11.82 -2.83
C VAL A 305 -10.68 12.65 -2.26
N HIS A 306 -9.72 12.03 -1.59
CA HIS A 306 -8.50 12.71 -1.12
C HIS A 306 -7.75 13.40 -2.27
N GLU A 307 -7.46 12.68 -3.36
CA GLU A 307 -6.79 13.25 -4.53
C GLU A 307 -7.60 14.39 -5.18
N HIS A 308 -8.93 14.25 -5.24
CA HIS A 308 -9.78 15.29 -5.79
C HIS A 308 -9.69 16.59 -4.97
N LEU A 309 -9.66 16.48 -3.65
CA LEU A 309 -9.49 17.63 -2.75
C LEU A 309 -8.10 18.25 -2.83
N ILE A 310 -7.04 17.45 -3.00
CA ILE A 310 -5.69 17.96 -3.26
C ILE A 310 -5.70 18.84 -4.52
N ARG A 311 -6.30 18.36 -5.62
CA ARG A 311 -6.41 19.13 -6.87
C ARG A 311 -7.22 20.40 -6.69
N ALA A 312 -8.33 20.34 -5.93
CA ALA A 312 -9.15 21.51 -5.64
C ALA A 312 -8.41 22.56 -4.80
N LEU A 313 -7.54 22.13 -3.87
CA LEU A 313 -6.80 23.00 -2.96
C LEU A 313 -5.45 23.50 -3.51
N GLN A 314 -5.08 23.14 -4.75
CA GLN A 314 -3.76 23.43 -5.31
C GLN A 314 -3.41 24.93 -5.29
N ASP A 315 -4.38 25.81 -5.56
CA ASP A 315 -4.19 27.27 -5.64
C ASP A 315 -3.83 27.86 -4.26
N PHE A 316 -4.17 27.18 -3.16
CA PHE A 316 -3.86 27.62 -1.79
C PHE A 316 -2.44 27.22 -1.33
N LYS A 317 -1.69 26.54 -2.19
CA LYS A 317 -0.36 25.96 -1.92
C LYS A 317 -0.37 25.04 -0.69
N ILE A 318 -0.55 23.76 -0.94
CA ILE A 318 -0.55 22.71 0.08
C ILE A 318 0.86 22.55 0.67
N ILE A 319 0.96 22.64 1.99
CA ILE A 319 2.17 22.35 2.78
C ILE A 319 2.19 20.86 3.18
N THR A 320 1.06 20.36 3.69
CA THR A 320 0.86 18.94 3.99
C THR A 320 -0.53 18.49 3.55
N ALA A 321 -0.63 17.27 3.05
CA ALA A 321 -1.87 16.60 2.70
C ALA A 321 -1.74 15.13 3.05
N ASP A 322 -2.66 14.60 3.83
CA ASP A 322 -2.62 13.20 4.24
C ASP A 322 -4.04 12.73 4.67
N TRP A 323 -4.20 11.42 4.82
CA TRP A 323 -5.48 10.80 5.10
C TRP A 323 -5.33 9.45 5.82
N HIS A 324 -6.31 9.06 6.62
CA HIS A 324 -6.32 7.79 7.33
C HIS A 324 -7.70 7.15 7.27
N TRP A 325 -7.71 5.83 7.11
CA TRP A 325 -8.92 5.04 7.09
C TRP A 325 -8.63 3.63 7.60
N LYS A 326 -9.60 3.08 8.34
CA LYS A 326 -9.65 1.67 8.72
C LYS A 326 -10.94 1.06 8.20
N PRO A 327 -10.94 -0.20 7.74
CA PRO A 327 -12.14 -0.89 7.30
C PRO A 327 -13.31 -0.74 8.29
N GLY A 328 -14.50 -0.42 7.78
CA GLY A 328 -15.70 -0.22 8.60
C GLY A 328 -15.78 1.09 9.37
N LYS A 329 -14.75 1.95 9.32
CA LYS A 329 -14.74 3.28 9.97
C LYS A 329 -14.86 4.42 8.95
N THR A 330 -15.10 5.63 9.44
CA THR A 330 -14.99 6.87 8.66
C THR A 330 -13.53 7.17 8.35
N ALA A 331 -13.26 7.71 7.16
CA ALA A 331 -11.95 8.23 6.81
C ALA A 331 -11.78 9.65 7.33
N LEU A 332 -10.56 9.97 7.75
CA LEU A 332 -10.13 11.32 8.07
C LEU A 332 -9.19 11.80 6.96
N LEU A 333 -9.45 13.01 6.44
CA LEU A 333 -8.60 13.68 5.47
C LEU A 333 -8.20 15.03 6.04
N TRP A 334 -6.93 15.40 5.97
CA TRP A 334 -6.46 16.67 6.51
C TRP A 334 -5.41 17.34 5.63
N TYR A 335 -5.40 18.67 5.68
CA TYR A 335 -4.55 19.50 4.85
C TYR A 335 -4.08 20.74 5.61
N THR A 336 -2.86 21.17 5.32
CA THR A 336 -2.30 22.46 5.75
C THR A 336 -1.94 23.23 4.49
N VAL A 337 -2.33 24.50 4.43
CA VAL A 337 -2.18 25.34 3.23
C VAL A 337 -1.50 26.65 3.59
N LYS A 338 -0.69 27.19 2.67
CA LYS A 338 0.03 28.44 2.90
C LYS A 338 -0.91 29.66 2.86
N HIS A 339 -1.90 29.63 1.98
CA HIS A 339 -2.80 30.77 1.76
C HIS A 339 -4.21 30.42 2.25
N HIS A 340 -4.81 31.32 3.03
CA HIS A 340 -6.20 31.15 3.52
C HIS A 340 -7.19 32.03 2.75
N THR A 341 -6.70 32.99 1.97
CA THR A 341 -7.52 33.81 1.08
C THR A 341 -6.77 34.08 -0.21
N LEU A 342 -7.44 33.85 -1.35
CA LEU A 342 -6.91 34.13 -2.68
C LEU A 342 -7.40 35.49 -3.19
N SER A 343 -6.63 36.07 -4.12
CA SER A 343 -7.06 37.29 -4.83
C SER A 343 -8.35 37.05 -5.61
N LYS A 344 -9.08 38.13 -5.91
CA LYS A 344 -10.36 38.07 -6.65
C LYS A 344 -10.19 37.43 -8.03
N THR A 345 -9.03 37.60 -8.65
CA THR A 345 -8.76 37.16 -10.03
C THR A 345 -7.56 36.23 -10.13
N LYS A 346 -7.60 35.31 -11.09
CA LYS A 346 -6.47 34.45 -11.46
C LYS A 346 -6.12 34.59 -12.93
N GLU A 347 -4.85 34.34 -13.23
CA GLU A 347 -4.37 34.19 -14.60
C GLU A 347 -4.66 32.76 -15.07
N VAL A 348 -5.23 32.63 -16.26
CA VAL A 348 -5.42 31.35 -16.95
C VAL A 348 -4.54 31.35 -18.19
N GLN A 349 -3.66 30.37 -18.28
CA GLN A 349 -2.80 30.18 -19.44
C GLN A 349 -3.62 29.68 -20.62
N GLY A 350 -3.51 30.39 -21.74
CA GLY A 350 -4.11 30.05 -23.02
C GLY A 350 -3.14 29.39 -23.99
N PRO A 351 -3.55 29.27 -25.26
CA PRO A 351 -2.77 28.65 -26.31
C PRO A 351 -1.55 29.51 -26.71
N PRO A 352 -0.53 28.90 -27.35
CA PRO A 352 0.49 29.63 -28.10
C PRO A 352 -0.14 30.49 -29.20
N LEU A 353 0.46 31.66 -29.47
CA LEU A 353 -0.10 32.64 -30.41
C LEU A 353 -0.13 32.15 -31.87
N ASN A 354 0.72 31.20 -32.22
CA ASN A 354 0.76 30.61 -33.57
C ASN A 354 -0.43 29.68 -33.88
N ILE A 355 -1.20 29.23 -32.87
CA ILE A 355 -2.39 28.39 -33.06
C ILE A 355 -3.62 29.29 -33.18
N LYS A 356 -3.79 29.94 -34.34
CA LYS A 356 -4.82 30.96 -34.61
C LYS A 356 -6.23 30.55 -34.20
N GLU A 357 -6.63 29.32 -34.53
CA GLU A 357 -7.94 28.76 -34.20
C GLU A 357 -8.17 28.64 -32.68
N ALA A 358 -7.15 28.19 -31.95
CA ALA A 358 -7.23 28.08 -30.49
C ALA A 358 -7.25 29.47 -29.83
N VAL A 359 -6.47 30.42 -30.36
CA VAL A 359 -6.45 31.82 -29.91
C VAL A 359 -7.84 32.45 -30.05
N LYS A 360 -8.50 32.27 -31.21
CA LYS A 360 -9.85 32.81 -31.46
C LYS A 360 -10.86 32.28 -30.45
N ARG A 361 -10.91 30.94 -30.24
CA ARG A 361 -11.79 30.32 -29.24
C ARG A 361 -11.51 30.79 -27.82
N PHE A 362 -10.23 30.98 -27.47
CA PHE A 362 -9.85 31.46 -26.15
C PHE A 362 -10.31 32.90 -25.90
N LYS A 363 -10.11 33.81 -26.86
CA LYS A 363 -10.59 35.20 -26.79
C LYS A 363 -12.12 35.28 -26.71
N GLN A 364 -12.84 34.41 -27.42
CA GLN A 364 -14.31 34.34 -27.32
C GLN A 364 -14.79 33.93 -25.93
N LYS A 365 -14.10 32.98 -25.29
CA LYS A 365 -14.44 32.49 -23.94
C LYS A 365 -14.01 33.45 -22.83
N HIS A 366 -12.97 34.25 -23.06
CA HIS A 366 -12.35 35.11 -22.06
C HIS A 366 -12.25 36.56 -22.57
N PRO A 367 -13.11 37.47 -22.10
CA PRO A 367 -13.14 38.85 -22.60
C PRO A 367 -11.87 39.65 -22.29
N ARG A 368 -11.20 39.36 -21.17
CA ARG A 368 -10.00 40.06 -20.71
C ARG A 368 -8.77 39.19 -20.95
N THR A 369 -8.16 39.35 -22.13
CA THR A 369 -6.93 38.61 -22.52
C THR A 369 -5.76 39.54 -22.76
N TYR A 370 -4.54 39.03 -22.57
CA TYR A 370 -3.28 39.71 -22.86
C TYR A 370 -2.22 38.68 -23.26
N GLU A 371 -1.14 39.15 -23.89
CA GLU A 371 -0.07 38.30 -24.40
C GLU A 371 1.15 38.35 -23.48
N LYS A 372 1.76 37.19 -23.22
CA LYS A 372 2.97 37.07 -22.39
C LYS A 372 3.80 35.89 -22.89
N SER A 373 5.07 36.14 -23.20
CA SER A 373 6.05 35.10 -23.62
C SER A 373 5.54 34.20 -24.77
N GLY A 374 4.96 34.79 -25.83
CA GLY A 374 4.50 34.04 -27.00
C GLY A 374 3.19 33.24 -26.79
N ARG A 375 2.48 33.47 -25.69
CA ARG A 375 1.19 32.82 -25.38
C ARG A 375 0.14 33.83 -24.98
N LEU A 376 -1.13 33.46 -25.19
CA LEU A 376 -2.27 34.22 -24.69
C LEU A 376 -2.58 33.85 -23.23
N TYR A 377 -2.98 34.83 -22.44
CA TYR A 377 -3.43 34.67 -21.06
C TYR A 377 -4.77 35.39 -20.87
N ALA A 378 -5.53 34.98 -19.85
CA ALA A 378 -6.75 35.67 -19.44
C ALA A 378 -6.78 35.94 -17.94
N THR A 379 -7.33 37.08 -17.54
CA THR A 379 -7.66 37.36 -16.14
C THR A 379 -9.12 36.99 -15.89
N VAL A 380 -9.35 36.00 -15.03
CA VAL A 380 -10.71 35.51 -14.68
C VAL A 380 -11.00 35.67 -13.20
N ASN A 381 -12.25 35.94 -12.84
CA ASN A 381 -12.68 35.97 -11.44
C ASN A 381 -12.65 34.53 -10.86
N ARG A 382 -12.15 34.39 -9.63
CA ARG A 382 -12.23 33.11 -8.90
C ARG A 382 -13.63 32.92 -8.33
N THR A 383 -14.20 31.74 -8.57
CA THR A 383 -15.49 31.34 -7.99
C THR A 383 -15.38 31.14 -6.46
N HIS A 384 -14.26 30.61 -5.99
CA HIS A 384 -13.98 30.38 -4.58
C HIS A 384 -12.64 31.00 -4.20
N ARG A 385 -12.60 31.67 -3.05
CA ARG A 385 -11.42 32.42 -2.59
C ARG A 385 -10.86 31.92 -1.27
N THR A 386 -11.57 31.03 -0.59
CA THR A 386 -11.19 30.46 0.70
C THR A 386 -11.17 28.93 0.61
N PRO A 387 -10.40 28.26 1.49
CA PRO A 387 -10.42 26.82 1.54
C PRO A 387 -11.82 26.27 1.84
N HIS A 388 -12.56 26.90 2.77
CA HIS A 388 -13.91 26.45 3.13
C HIS A 388 -14.86 26.43 1.93
N SER A 389 -14.97 27.54 1.19
CA SER A 389 -15.85 27.62 0.01
C SER A 389 -15.43 26.66 -1.11
N THR A 390 -14.12 26.53 -1.36
CA THR A 390 -13.57 25.57 -2.33
C THR A 390 -13.90 24.12 -1.98
N ILE A 391 -13.70 23.74 -0.72
CA ILE A 391 -13.98 22.39 -0.24
C ILE A 391 -15.48 22.10 -0.29
N GLN A 392 -16.31 23.04 0.14
CA GLN A 392 -17.77 22.86 0.12
C GLN A 392 -18.26 22.59 -1.31
N ALA A 393 -17.74 23.31 -2.30
CA ALA A 393 -18.06 23.05 -3.70
C ALA A 393 -17.54 21.69 -4.19
N ALA A 394 -16.28 21.35 -3.87
CA ALA A 394 -15.68 20.08 -4.26
C ALA A 394 -16.42 18.87 -3.66
N LEU A 395 -16.83 18.94 -2.39
CA LEU A 395 -17.56 17.88 -1.70
C LEU A 395 -18.99 17.69 -2.22
N LYS A 396 -19.60 18.75 -2.77
CA LYS A 396 -20.92 18.69 -3.43
C LYS A 396 -20.86 18.17 -4.88
N SER A 397 -19.66 18.05 -5.45
CA SER A 397 -19.50 17.57 -6.83
C SER A 397 -20.02 16.13 -6.99
N THR A 398 -20.56 15.83 -8.17
CA THR A 398 -20.98 14.46 -8.55
C THR A 398 -19.83 13.45 -8.44
N TYR A 399 -18.59 13.92 -8.61
CA TYR A 399 -17.39 13.10 -8.42
C TYR A 399 -17.29 12.57 -6.98
N VAL A 400 -17.52 13.42 -5.97
CA VAL A 400 -17.45 13.01 -4.56
C VAL A 400 -18.71 12.24 -4.14
N THR A 401 -19.91 12.76 -4.42
CA THR A 401 -21.18 12.16 -3.96
C THR A 401 -21.46 10.78 -4.56
N SER A 402 -20.91 10.47 -5.74
CA SER A 402 -20.98 9.11 -6.30
C SER A 402 -20.11 8.09 -5.54
N ARG A 403 -19.02 8.52 -4.89
CA ARG A 403 -18.00 7.67 -4.27
C ARG A 403 -18.20 7.43 -2.78
N VAL A 404 -18.72 8.41 -2.05
CA VAL A 404 -18.91 8.36 -0.59
C VAL A 404 -20.37 8.61 -0.22
N MET A 405 -20.82 8.10 0.92
CA MET A 405 -22.18 8.33 1.42
C MET A 405 -22.36 9.73 1.98
N GLN A 406 -21.39 10.18 2.77
CA GLN A 406 -21.47 11.42 3.52
C GLN A 406 -20.07 12.00 3.71
N THR A 407 -20.00 13.32 3.72
CA THR A 407 -18.79 14.05 4.11
C THR A 407 -19.15 15.13 5.12
N LYS A 408 -18.22 15.45 6.02
CA LYS A 408 -18.38 16.48 7.04
C LYS A 408 -17.08 17.26 7.18
N ILE A 409 -17.16 18.58 7.04
CA ILE A 409 -16.02 19.47 7.32
C ILE A 409 -15.96 19.68 8.83
N LEU A 410 -14.88 19.22 9.47
CA LEU A 410 -14.64 19.39 10.90
C LEU A 410 -13.88 20.68 11.22
N LYS A 411 -13.02 21.13 10.30
CA LYS A 411 -12.24 22.35 10.39
C LYS A 411 -11.93 22.84 8.97
N ALA A 412 -12.04 24.14 8.73
CA ALA A 412 -11.51 24.82 7.54
C ALA A 412 -11.50 26.34 7.78
N PRO A 413 -10.50 27.10 7.31
CA PRO A 413 -10.52 28.56 7.34
C PRO A 413 -11.71 29.11 6.56
N LYS A 414 -12.57 29.88 7.24
CA LYS A 414 -13.77 30.51 6.67
C LYS A 414 -13.45 31.88 6.07
N ASP A 415 -14.43 32.43 5.36
CA ASP A 415 -14.41 33.82 4.92
C ASP A 415 -14.32 34.71 6.17
N LEU A 416 -13.33 35.61 6.20
CA LEU A 416 -13.21 36.69 7.19
C LEU A 416 -14.15 37.83 6.83
#